data_AF-A0A921FQP0-F1
#
_entry.id   AF-A0A921FQP0-F1
#
_cell.length_a   1.000
_cell.length_b   1.000
_cell.length_c   1.000
_cell.angle_alpha   90.00
_cell.angle_beta   90.00
_cell.angle_gamma   90.00
#
_symmetry.space_group_name_H-M   'P 1'
#
loop_
_entity.id
_entity.type
_entity.pdbx_description
1 polymer ?
#
loop_
_entity_poly.entity_id
_entity_poly.type
_entity_poly.pdbx_seq_one_letter_code
_entity_poly.pdbx_strand_id
1 'polypeptide(L)'
;MILKVKEAQRAELHKTIWRIANDLRGSVDGWDFKSYVLGMLFYRFISENLTEYLNRQERAAGASDFDYAKLPDEQAEFGRETTVAEKGFFILPSELFANVRSEAKNNENLNETLETIFKDIEGSAVGTDSEDDLKGLFDDLDVNSNRLGNTVAKRNATLVKLLEAIGDLPLGDFEDNTIDLFGDAYEYLMGMYASSAGKSGGEYYTPQEVSELLARITVVGKTSVNKVYDPAVGSGSLL
;
A
#
# COMPACT_ATOMS: atom_id res chain seq x y z
N MET A 1 -23.08 -14.50 -0.35
CA MET A 1 -21.95 -14.87 -1.22
C MET A 1 -20.82 -13.85 -1.07
N ILE A 2 -21.09 -12.54 -1.21
CA ILE A 2 -20.12 -11.44 -1.03
C ILE A 2 -19.43 -11.46 0.36
N LEU A 3 -20.18 -11.61 1.47
CA LEU A 3 -19.62 -11.70 2.83
C LEU A 3 -18.57 -12.82 2.99
N LYS A 4 -18.79 -13.99 2.37
CA LYS A 4 -17.86 -15.12 2.43
C LYS A 4 -16.56 -14.88 1.64
N VAL A 5 -16.62 -14.06 0.60
CA VAL A 5 -15.44 -13.69 -0.18
C VAL A 5 -14.58 -12.71 0.62
N LYS A 6 -15.18 -11.70 1.25
CA LYS A 6 -14.48 -10.76 2.12
C LYS A 6 -13.80 -11.44 3.31
N GLU A 7 -14.50 -12.34 4.01
CA GLU A 7 -13.91 -13.11 5.12
C GLU A 7 -12.72 -13.97 4.68
N ALA A 8 -12.79 -14.58 3.50
CA ALA A 8 -11.69 -15.38 2.95
C ALA A 8 -10.47 -14.53 2.56
N GLN A 9 -10.71 -13.35 1.97
CA GLN A 9 -9.63 -12.40 1.63
C GLN A 9 -8.94 -11.88 2.89
N ARG A 10 -9.71 -11.49 3.92
CA ARG A 10 -9.18 -11.07 5.22
C ARG A 10 -8.36 -12.18 5.88
N ALA A 11 -8.84 -13.41 5.84
CA ALA A 11 -8.10 -14.56 6.39
C ALA A 11 -6.77 -14.81 5.66
N GLU A 12 -6.75 -14.74 4.32
CA GLU A 12 -5.52 -14.89 3.54
C GLU A 12 -4.56 -13.70 3.73
N LEU A 13 -5.09 -12.48 3.89
CA LEU A 13 -4.31 -11.31 4.27
C LEU A 13 -3.61 -11.55 5.61
N HIS A 14 -4.36 -11.87 6.66
CA HIS A 14 -3.81 -12.12 8.00
C HIS A 14 -2.76 -13.23 7.98
N LYS A 15 -3.05 -14.35 7.30
CA LYS A 15 -2.12 -15.48 7.15
C LYS A 15 -0.84 -15.09 6.42
N THR A 16 -0.95 -14.26 5.39
CA THR A 16 0.21 -13.78 4.63
C THR A 16 1.06 -12.84 5.47
N ILE A 17 0.46 -11.84 6.13
CA ILE A 17 1.17 -10.93 7.03
C ILE A 17 1.86 -11.74 8.13
N TRP A 18 1.16 -12.71 8.75
CA TRP A 18 1.73 -13.57 9.78
C TRP A 18 2.91 -14.42 9.29
N ARG A 19 2.82 -14.97 8.07
CA ARG A 19 3.91 -15.72 7.43
C ARG A 19 5.15 -14.86 7.26
N ILE A 20 4.98 -13.66 6.69
CA ILE A 20 6.10 -12.71 6.52
C ILE A 20 6.66 -12.30 7.89
N ALA A 21 5.79 -12.01 8.86
CA ALA A 21 6.19 -11.63 10.21
C ALA A 21 7.03 -12.72 10.90
N ASN A 22 6.73 -14.00 10.67
CA ASN A 22 7.54 -15.11 11.16
C ASN A 22 8.90 -15.17 10.49
N ASP A 23 8.96 -14.95 9.18
CA ASP A 23 10.21 -14.98 8.42
C ASP A 23 11.16 -13.83 8.82
N LEU A 24 10.61 -12.69 9.26
CA LEU A 24 11.36 -11.52 9.72
C LEU A 24 11.51 -11.45 11.25
N ARG A 25 10.92 -12.41 11.97
CA ARG A 25 10.89 -12.43 13.44
C ARG A 25 12.31 -12.46 14.00
N GLY A 26 12.60 -11.51 14.89
CA GLY A 26 13.88 -11.42 15.60
C GLY A 26 14.95 -10.60 14.88
N SER A 27 14.73 -10.17 13.64
CA SER A 27 15.61 -9.23 12.92
C SER A 27 15.01 -7.83 12.80
N VAL A 28 13.67 -7.76 12.72
CA VAL A 28 12.88 -6.53 12.63
C VAL A 28 11.94 -6.47 13.84
N ASP A 29 11.81 -5.32 14.50
CA ASP A 29 10.79 -5.14 15.53
C ASP A 29 9.39 -4.98 14.89
N GLY A 30 8.33 -5.16 15.68
CA GLY A 30 6.97 -5.14 15.13
C GLY A 30 6.54 -3.77 14.57
N TRP A 31 7.18 -2.69 14.99
CA TRP A 31 6.88 -1.34 14.51
C TRP A 31 7.48 -1.10 13.12
N ASP A 32 8.75 -1.41 12.93
CA ASP A 32 9.39 -1.32 11.61
C ASP A 32 8.72 -2.27 10.62
N PHE A 33 8.34 -3.48 11.08
CA PHE A 33 7.64 -4.45 10.24
C PHE A 33 6.31 -3.93 9.70
N LYS A 34 5.55 -3.16 10.51
CA LYS A 34 4.32 -2.50 10.09
C LYS A 34 4.57 -1.56 8.91
N SER A 35 5.60 -0.72 8.98
CA SER A 35 5.96 0.20 7.89
C SER A 35 6.30 -0.54 6.60
N TYR A 36 7.06 -1.63 6.67
CA TYR A 36 7.36 -2.46 5.49
C TYR A 36 6.12 -3.06 4.84
N VAL A 37 5.21 -3.64 5.64
CA VAL A 37 4.00 -4.29 5.10
C VAL A 37 3.05 -3.25 4.53
N LEU A 38 2.75 -2.18 5.26
CA LEU A 38 1.81 -1.15 4.82
C LEU A 38 2.36 -0.37 3.62
N GLY A 39 3.64 0.00 3.63
CA GLY A 39 4.27 0.70 2.51
C GLY A 39 4.28 -0.14 1.23
N MET A 40 4.60 -1.43 1.31
CA MET A 40 4.58 -2.33 0.14
C MET A 40 3.16 -2.61 -0.35
N LEU A 41 2.17 -2.74 0.55
CA LEU A 41 0.75 -2.84 0.19
C LEU A 41 0.29 -1.58 -0.53
N PHE A 42 0.66 -0.41 -0.01
CA PHE A 42 0.30 0.86 -0.59
C PHE A 42 0.94 1.06 -1.97
N TYR A 43 2.23 0.76 -2.11
CA TYR A 43 2.93 0.79 -3.40
C TYR A 43 2.27 -0.14 -4.44
N ARG A 44 1.89 -1.37 -4.04
CA ARG A 44 1.10 -2.26 -4.90
C ARG A 44 -0.21 -1.61 -5.33
N PHE A 45 -0.95 -1.06 -4.38
CA PHE A 45 -2.25 -0.45 -4.60
C PHE A 45 -2.18 0.71 -5.60
N ILE A 46 -1.29 1.68 -5.40
CA ILE A 46 -1.17 2.83 -6.31
C ILE A 46 -0.68 2.39 -7.71
N SER A 47 0.17 1.37 -7.79
CA SER A 47 0.62 0.80 -9.07
C SER A 47 -0.51 0.17 -9.86
N GLU A 48 -1.33 -0.68 -9.21
CA GLU A 48 -2.47 -1.34 -9.83
C GLU A 48 -3.56 -0.33 -10.19
N ASN A 49 -3.86 0.64 -9.31
CA ASN A 49 -4.85 1.69 -9.56
C ASN A 49 -4.49 2.57 -10.76
N LEU A 50 -3.22 2.98 -10.85
CA LEU A 50 -2.72 3.79 -11.97
C LEU A 50 -2.81 3.00 -13.29
N THR A 51 -2.32 1.76 -13.27
CA THR A 51 -2.32 0.89 -14.46
C THR A 51 -3.74 0.64 -14.96
N GLU A 52 -4.67 0.33 -14.06
CA GLU A 52 -6.07 0.10 -14.42
C GLU A 52 -6.72 1.37 -14.98
N TYR A 53 -6.48 2.52 -14.36
CA TYR A 53 -6.99 3.80 -14.80
C TYR A 53 -6.55 4.14 -16.23
N LEU A 54 -5.24 4.11 -16.49
CA LEU A 54 -4.67 4.45 -17.80
C LEU A 54 -5.12 3.43 -18.86
N ASN A 55 -5.14 2.15 -18.52
CA ASN A 55 -5.66 1.11 -19.41
C ASN A 55 -7.13 1.35 -19.78
N ARG A 56 -7.96 1.75 -18.82
CA ARG A 56 -9.38 2.02 -19.06
C ARG A 56 -9.56 3.22 -20.00
N GLN A 57 -8.80 4.29 -19.80
CA GLN A 57 -8.87 5.50 -20.63
C GLN A 57 -8.44 5.23 -22.07
N GLU A 58 -7.27 4.60 -22.28
CA GLU A 58 -6.74 4.31 -23.61
C GLU A 58 -7.61 3.32 -24.37
N ARG A 59 -8.14 2.30 -23.69
CA ARG A 59 -9.08 1.34 -24.31
C ARG A 59 -10.40 2.00 -24.68
N ALA A 60 -10.91 2.93 -23.86
CA ALA A 60 -12.09 3.71 -24.19
C ALA A 60 -11.87 4.67 -25.37
N ALA A 61 -10.63 5.15 -25.56
CA ALA A 61 -10.21 5.97 -26.69
C ALA A 61 -9.98 5.17 -27.99
N GLY A 62 -10.05 3.83 -27.94
CA GLY A 62 -9.98 2.94 -29.10
C GLY A 62 -8.75 2.03 -29.17
N ALA A 63 -7.82 2.12 -28.22
CA ALA A 63 -6.66 1.24 -28.14
C ALA A 63 -6.99 -0.03 -27.32
N SER A 64 -7.77 -0.94 -27.89
CA SER A 64 -8.34 -2.10 -27.15
C SER A 64 -7.30 -3.01 -26.48
N ASP A 65 -6.10 -3.12 -27.07
CA ASP A 65 -5.02 -3.97 -26.58
C ASP A 65 -3.96 -3.20 -25.75
N PHE A 66 -4.23 -1.94 -25.41
CA PHE A 66 -3.30 -1.13 -24.62
C PHE A 66 -3.06 -1.74 -23.23
N ASP A 67 -1.80 -1.74 -22.82
CA ASP A 67 -1.34 -2.21 -21.52
C ASP A 67 -0.20 -1.31 -21.02
N TYR A 68 -0.51 -0.39 -20.12
CA TYR A 68 0.43 0.56 -19.55
C TYR A 68 1.67 -0.12 -18.95
N ALA A 69 1.50 -1.30 -18.34
CA ALA A 69 2.59 -2.04 -17.74
C ALA A 69 3.62 -2.57 -18.76
N LYS A 70 3.30 -2.56 -20.06
CA LYS A 70 4.19 -2.97 -21.15
C LYS A 70 4.71 -1.81 -21.99
N LEU A 71 4.30 -0.58 -21.66
CA LEU A 71 4.73 0.61 -22.36
C LEU A 71 6.20 0.92 -22.00
N PRO A 72 7.05 1.36 -22.96
CA PRO A 72 8.36 1.88 -22.61
C PRO A 72 8.25 3.18 -21.80
N ASP A 73 9.12 3.36 -20.81
CA ASP A 73 9.12 4.53 -19.93
C ASP A 73 9.16 5.86 -20.70
N GLU A 74 10.00 5.91 -21.75
CA GLU A 74 10.13 7.06 -22.65
C GLU A 74 8.79 7.46 -23.30
N GLN A 75 7.91 6.49 -23.55
CA GLN A 75 6.57 6.76 -24.09
C GLN A 75 5.57 7.12 -22.99
N ALA A 76 5.71 6.56 -21.79
CA ALA A 76 4.87 6.90 -20.65
C ALA A 76 5.05 8.36 -20.21
N GLU A 77 6.26 8.91 -20.34
CA GLU A 77 6.58 10.31 -20.01
C GLU A 77 5.67 11.33 -20.71
N PHE A 78 5.19 11.05 -21.93
CA PHE A 78 4.27 11.95 -22.64
C PHE A 78 2.94 12.14 -21.89
N GLY A 79 2.54 11.18 -21.06
CA GLY A 79 1.31 11.22 -20.27
C GLY A 79 1.49 11.75 -18.85
N ARG A 80 2.73 12.06 -18.40
CA ARG A 80 3.02 12.39 -16.99
C ARG A 80 2.20 13.57 -16.49
N GLU A 81 2.24 14.70 -17.19
CA GLU A 81 1.57 15.94 -16.74
C GLU A 81 0.05 15.74 -16.57
N THR A 82 -0.60 15.12 -17.57
CA THR A 82 -2.04 14.82 -17.50
C THR A 82 -2.35 13.84 -16.38
N THR A 83 -1.53 12.81 -16.23
CA THR A 83 -1.75 11.78 -15.21
C THR A 83 -1.60 12.36 -13.80
N VAL A 84 -0.58 13.19 -13.55
CA VAL A 84 -0.43 13.87 -12.25
C VAL A 84 -1.60 14.81 -12.00
N ALA A 85 -2.09 15.54 -13.00
CA ALA A 85 -3.26 16.41 -12.83
C ALA A 85 -4.55 15.63 -12.48
N GLU A 86 -4.70 14.40 -12.97
CA GLU A 86 -5.90 13.59 -12.75
C GLU A 86 -5.81 12.66 -11.51
N LYS A 87 -4.61 12.19 -11.18
CA LYS A 87 -4.36 11.19 -10.12
C LYS A 87 -3.54 11.70 -8.94
N GLY A 88 -2.85 12.82 -9.11
CA GLY A 88 -1.99 13.42 -8.09
C GLY A 88 -0.60 12.79 -7.98
N PHE A 89 -0.30 11.75 -8.76
CA PHE A 89 1.02 11.09 -8.77
C PHE A 89 1.24 10.39 -10.12
N PHE A 90 2.47 9.96 -10.36
CA PHE A 90 2.87 9.20 -11.55
C PHE A 90 3.88 8.11 -11.20
N ILE A 91 3.78 6.97 -11.89
CA ILE A 91 4.68 5.83 -11.75
C ILE A 91 5.04 5.36 -13.15
N LEU A 92 6.34 5.24 -13.44
CA LEU A 92 6.76 4.72 -14.74
C LEU A 92 6.42 3.22 -14.87
N PRO A 93 6.20 2.71 -16.11
CA PRO A 93 5.99 1.29 -16.34
C PRO A 93 7.06 0.42 -15.67
N SER A 94 8.35 0.73 -15.79
CA SER A 94 9.43 -0.04 -15.13
C SER A 94 9.33 -0.07 -13.60
N GLU A 95 8.70 0.95 -13.02
CA GLU A 95 8.55 1.19 -11.59
C GLU A 95 7.23 0.67 -11.04
N LEU A 96 6.36 0.08 -11.87
CA LEU A 96 5.13 -0.54 -11.40
C LEU A 96 5.44 -1.77 -10.55
N PHE A 97 4.69 -1.96 -9.47
CA PHE A 97 4.85 -3.09 -8.55
C PHE A 97 4.98 -4.45 -9.26
N ALA A 98 4.14 -4.71 -10.27
CA ALA A 98 4.16 -5.96 -11.02
C ALA A 98 5.48 -6.18 -11.76
N ASN A 99 6.03 -5.14 -12.38
CA ASN A 99 7.27 -5.20 -13.15
C ASN A 99 8.49 -5.31 -12.24
N VAL A 100 8.53 -4.51 -11.17
CA VAL A 100 9.57 -4.60 -10.14
C VAL A 100 9.58 -5.98 -9.49
N ARG A 101 8.41 -6.52 -9.12
CA ARG A 101 8.27 -7.87 -8.56
C ARG A 101 8.80 -8.93 -9.53
N SER A 102 8.54 -8.80 -10.83
CA SER A 102 8.98 -9.79 -11.83
C SER A 102 10.50 -9.87 -11.95
N GLU A 103 11.19 -8.73 -11.81
CA GLU A 103 12.66 -8.65 -11.88
C GLU A 103 13.36 -8.69 -10.52
N ALA A 104 12.60 -8.67 -9.42
CA ALA A 104 13.15 -8.54 -8.06
C ALA A 104 14.23 -9.58 -7.72
N LYS A 105 14.08 -10.83 -8.20
CA LYS A 105 15.04 -11.92 -7.96
C LYS A 105 16.36 -11.75 -8.72
N ASN A 106 16.34 -11.00 -9.82
CA ASN A 106 17.49 -10.78 -10.69
C ASN A 106 18.18 -9.44 -10.37
N ASN A 107 17.57 -8.61 -9.52
CA ASN A 107 18.10 -7.29 -9.17
C ASN A 107 18.96 -7.37 -7.90
N GLU A 108 20.29 -7.36 -8.09
CA GLU A 108 21.25 -7.36 -6.97
C GLU A 108 21.20 -6.10 -6.12
N ASN A 109 20.63 -4.99 -6.63
CA ASN A 109 20.50 -3.69 -5.99
C ASN A 109 19.03 -3.30 -5.75
N LEU A 110 18.15 -4.30 -5.51
CA LEU A 110 16.71 -4.09 -5.34
C LEU A 110 16.36 -3.02 -4.30
N ASN A 111 17.09 -2.94 -3.18
CA ASN A 111 16.95 -1.89 -2.18
C ASN A 111 17.12 -0.48 -2.78
N GLU A 112 18.15 -0.26 -3.60
CA GLU A 112 18.39 1.04 -4.24
C GLU A 112 17.33 1.35 -5.29
N THR A 113 16.92 0.33 -6.06
CA THR A 113 15.82 0.47 -7.02
C THR A 113 14.51 0.89 -6.34
N LEU A 114 14.13 0.24 -5.24
CA LEU A 114 12.94 0.60 -4.47
C LEU A 114 13.06 2.00 -3.84
N GLU A 115 14.23 2.35 -3.33
CA GLU A 115 14.47 3.70 -2.79
C GLU A 115 14.27 4.79 -3.85
N THR A 116 14.80 4.57 -5.06
CA THR A 116 14.60 5.47 -6.20
C THR A 116 13.12 5.56 -6.57
N ILE A 117 12.43 4.42 -6.72
CA ILE A 117 11.00 4.39 -7.05
C ILE A 117 10.18 5.20 -6.04
N PHE A 118 10.39 5.01 -4.73
CA PHE A 118 9.62 5.76 -3.74
C PHE A 118 9.88 7.26 -3.82
N LYS A 119 11.13 7.68 -4.04
CA LYS A 119 11.46 9.09 -4.29
C LYS A 119 10.84 9.64 -5.57
N ASP A 120 10.78 8.84 -6.63
CA ASP A 120 10.21 9.27 -7.91
C ASP A 120 8.68 9.39 -7.84
N ILE A 121 8.02 8.53 -7.07
CA ILE A 121 6.59 8.62 -6.78
C ILE A 121 6.29 9.90 -6.00
N GLU A 122 7.00 10.16 -4.90
CA GLU A 122 6.82 11.41 -4.13
C GLU A 122 7.19 12.65 -4.96
N GLY A 123 8.28 12.55 -5.74
CA GLY A 123 8.77 13.59 -6.63
C GLY A 123 7.82 13.92 -7.77
N SER A 124 6.97 12.98 -8.20
CA SER A 124 6.01 13.17 -9.28
C SER A 124 4.93 14.22 -8.98
N ALA A 125 4.65 14.46 -7.70
CA ALA A 125 3.63 15.41 -7.24
C ALA A 125 4.19 16.80 -6.90
N VAL A 126 5.52 16.99 -6.92
CA VAL A 126 6.16 18.25 -6.50
C VAL A 126 5.71 19.41 -7.38
N GLY A 127 5.26 20.49 -6.75
CA GLY A 127 4.74 21.69 -7.43
C GLY A 127 3.30 21.56 -7.94
N THR A 128 2.58 20.50 -7.56
CA THR A 128 1.17 20.28 -7.91
C THR A 128 0.28 20.31 -6.68
N ASP A 129 -1.05 20.33 -6.88
CA ASP A 129 -2.03 20.41 -5.78
C ASP A 129 -1.99 19.19 -4.84
N SER A 130 -1.42 18.06 -5.28
CA SER A 130 -1.28 16.82 -4.50
C SER A 130 0.08 16.67 -3.81
N GLU A 131 0.98 17.66 -3.88
CA GLU A 131 2.31 17.56 -3.25
C GLU A 131 2.21 17.19 -1.76
N ASP A 132 1.34 17.88 -1.02
CA ASP A 132 1.19 17.68 0.43
C ASP A 132 0.62 16.29 0.80
N ASP A 133 -0.11 15.65 -0.12
CA ASP A 133 -0.70 14.31 0.09
C ASP A 133 0.32 13.18 -0.12
N LEU A 134 1.34 13.42 -0.95
CA LEU A 134 2.33 12.41 -1.35
C LEU A 134 3.66 12.57 -0.61
N LYS A 135 3.97 13.78 -0.15
CA LYS A 135 5.26 14.09 0.49
C LYS A 135 5.47 13.32 1.78
N GLY A 136 6.56 12.56 1.86
CA GLY A 136 6.95 11.78 3.03
C GLY A 136 6.10 10.53 3.25
N LEU A 137 5.32 10.11 2.25
CA LEU A 137 4.46 8.94 2.30
C LEU A 137 5.25 7.64 2.52
N PHE A 138 6.50 7.59 2.05
CA PHE A 138 7.40 6.45 2.19
C PHE A 138 8.58 6.72 3.14
N ASP A 139 8.58 7.84 3.90
CA ASP A 139 9.69 8.21 4.80
C ASP A 139 10.01 7.14 5.86
N ASP A 140 8.97 6.45 6.35
CA ASP A 140 9.12 5.37 7.34
C ASP A 140 9.55 4.02 6.73
N LEU A 141 9.69 3.93 5.39
CA LEU A 141 10.03 2.72 4.66
C LEU A 141 11.53 2.66 4.32
N ASP A 142 12.37 2.40 5.33
CA ASP A 142 13.82 2.27 5.12
C ASP A 142 14.20 0.91 4.48
N VAL A 143 14.21 0.87 3.15
CA VAL A 143 14.66 -0.30 2.36
C VAL A 143 16.16 -0.57 2.44
N ASN A 144 16.95 0.29 3.11
CA ASN A 144 18.38 0.13 3.36
C ASN A 144 18.70 -0.28 4.81
N SER A 145 17.68 -0.50 5.65
CA SER A 145 17.87 -0.86 7.04
C SER A 145 18.68 -2.14 7.21
N ASN A 146 19.57 -2.15 8.22
CA ASN A 146 20.28 -3.35 8.64
C ASN A 146 19.35 -4.39 9.28
N ARG A 147 18.14 -4.00 9.67
CA ARG A 147 17.11 -4.89 10.26
C ARG A 147 16.53 -5.86 9.24
N LEU A 148 16.46 -5.46 7.97
CA LEU A 148 16.10 -6.35 6.86
C LEU A 148 17.20 -7.39 6.55
N GLY A 149 18.43 -7.10 6.96
CA GLY A 149 19.58 -7.97 6.83
C GLY A 149 20.90 -7.19 6.89
N ASN A 150 21.89 -7.75 7.60
CA ASN A 150 23.21 -7.11 7.81
C ASN A 150 24.10 -7.02 6.56
N THR A 151 23.62 -7.44 5.39
CA THR A 151 24.34 -7.41 4.11
C THR A 151 23.35 -7.10 3.01
N VAL A 152 23.76 -6.39 1.95
CA VAL A 152 22.91 -6.05 0.79
C VAL A 152 22.18 -7.29 0.23
N ALA A 153 22.88 -8.40 0.03
CA ALA A 153 22.27 -9.64 -0.47
C ALA A 153 21.14 -10.18 0.43
N LYS A 154 21.34 -10.19 1.76
CA LYS A 154 20.28 -10.61 2.71
C LYS A 154 19.11 -9.64 2.74
N ARG A 155 19.41 -8.34 2.68
CA ARG A 155 18.38 -7.29 2.62
C ARG A 155 17.51 -7.45 1.38
N ASN A 156 18.14 -7.63 0.21
CA ASN A 156 17.42 -7.82 -1.05
C ASN A 156 16.66 -9.14 -1.06
N ALA A 157 17.20 -10.22 -0.49
CA ALA A 157 16.45 -11.47 -0.31
C ALA A 157 15.18 -11.27 0.56
N THR A 158 15.24 -10.44 1.59
CA THR A 158 14.09 -10.07 2.41
C THR A 158 13.07 -9.24 1.63
N LEU A 159 13.53 -8.23 0.87
CA LEU A 159 12.66 -7.38 0.04
C LEU A 159 11.96 -8.19 -1.06
N VAL A 160 12.65 -9.14 -1.70
CA VAL A 160 12.05 -10.09 -2.65
C VAL A 160 10.91 -10.86 -1.99
N LYS A 161 11.13 -11.42 -0.79
CA LYS A 161 10.07 -12.14 -0.07
C LYS A 161 8.86 -11.26 0.25
N LEU A 162 9.09 -10.00 0.62
CA LEU A 162 8.03 -9.02 0.85
C LEU A 162 7.22 -8.76 -0.42
N LEU A 163 7.88 -8.44 -1.55
CA LEU A 163 7.22 -8.22 -2.84
C LEU A 163 6.44 -9.45 -3.31
N GLU A 164 7.01 -10.65 -3.18
CA GLU A 164 6.33 -11.89 -3.52
C GLU A 164 5.09 -12.12 -2.67
N ALA A 165 5.24 -12.02 -1.35
CA ALA A 165 4.14 -12.29 -0.42
C ALA A 165 3.01 -11.28 -0.56
N ILE A 166 3.33 -9.98 -0.70
CA ILE A 166 2.33 -8.94 -0.97
C ILE A 166 1.69 -9.14 -2.34
N GLY A 167 2.45 -9.49 -3.36
CA GLY A 167 1.92 -9.70 -4.72
C GLY A 167 1.05 -10.96 -4.86
N ASP A 168 1.23 -11.97 -4.00
CA ASP A 168 0.40 -13.18 -3.98
C ASP A 168 -0.95 -12.99 -3.29
N LEU A 169 -1.16 -11.84 -2.62
CA LEU A 169 -2.43 -11.56 -1.94
C LEU A 169 -3.59 -11.50 -2.94
N PRO A 170 -4.70 -12.23 -2.69
CA PRO A 170 -5.88 -12.22 -3.54
C PRO A 170 -6.78 -11.02 -3.24
N LEU A 171 -6.33 -9.83 -3.65
CA LEU A 171 -7.00 -8.57 -3.30
C LEU A 171 -8.29 -8.29 -4.11
N GLY A 172 -8.54 -9.03 -5.20
CA GLY A 172 -9.75 -8.88 -6.02
C GLY A 172 -9.77 -7.58 -6.83
N ASP A 173 -10.94 -7.18 -7.35
CA ASP A 173 -11.11 -5.87 -7.99
C ASP A 173 -11.10 -4.76 -6.93
N PHE A 174 -10.17 -3.82 -7.08
CA PHE A 174 -9.72 -2.92 -6.02
C PHE A 174 -10.65 -1.74 -5.74
N GLU A 175 -11.59 -1.41 -6.63
CA GLU A 175 -12.47 -0.25 -6.46
C GLU A 175 -13.38 -0.36 -5.21
N ASP A 176 -13.81 -1.57 -4.83
CA ASP A 176 -14.80 -1.77 -3.75
C ASP A 176 -14.21 -2.24 -2.40
N ASN A 177 -12.94 -2.68 -2.34
CA ASN A 177 -12.39 -3.42 -1.17
C ASN A 177 -11.18 -2.75 -0.49
N THR A 178 -10.71 -1.60 -0.96
CA THR A 178 -9.43 -1.02 -0.53
C THR A 178 -9.42 -0.46 0.88
N ILE A 179 -10.46 0.29 1.27
CA ILE A 179 -10.57 0.86 2.62
C ILE A 179 -10.62 -0.24 3.68
N ASP A 180 -11.42 -1.29 3.42
CA ASP A 180 -11.52 -2.45 4.31
C ASP A 180 -10.17 -3.19 4.42
N LEU A 181 -9.45 -3.37 3.30
CA LEU A 181 -8.18 -4.10 3.28
C LEU A 181 -7.06 -3.41 4.06
N PHE A 182 -6.86 -2.10 3.85
CA PHE A 182 -5.82 -1.35 4.58
C PHE A 182 -6.16 -1.25 6.06
N GLY A 183 -7.43 -1.05 6.40
CA GLY A 183 -7.93 -1.09 7.77
C GLY A 183 -7.64 -2.44 8.43
N ASP A 184 -8.00 -3.55 7.78
CA ASP A 184 -7.78 -4.91 8.26
C ASP A 184 -6.28 -5.25 8.41
N ALA A 185 -5.45 -4.85 7.44
CA ALA A 185 -4.00 -5.05 7.52
C ALA A 185 -3.40 -4.30 8.72
N TYR A 186 -3.80 -3.03 8.89
CA TYR A 186 -3.35 -2.18 9.99
C TYR A 186 -3.79 -2.75 11.34
N GLU A 187 -5.07 -3.11 11.49
CA GLU A 187 -5.62 -3.78 12.67
C GLU A 187 -4.81 -4.99 13.07
N TYR A 188 -4.59 -5.89 12.10
CA TYR A 188 -3.92 -7.15 12.34
C TYR A 188 -2.46 -6.95 12.74
N LEU A 189 -1.74 -6.03 12.08
CA LEU A 189 -0.38 -5.64 12.43
C LEU A 189 -0.29 -5.07 13.85
N MET A 190 -1.21 -4.17 14.22
CA MET A 190 -1.26 -3.59 15.56
C MET A 190 -1.59 -4.63 16.64
N GLY A 191 -2.51 -5.56 16.35
CA GLY A 191 -2.84 -6.68 17.23
C GLY A 191 -1.65 -7.62 17.46
N MET A 192 -0.92 -7.96 16.38
CA MET A 192 0.32 -8.74 16.49
C MET A 192 1.38 -8.02 17.32
N TYR A 193 1.55 -6.71 17.14
CA TYR A 193 2.46 -5.90 17.96
C TYR A 193 2.08 -5.95 19.44
N ALA A 194 0.82 -5.67 19.79
CA ALA A 194 0.36 -5.68 21.18
C ALA A 194 0.52 -7.06 21.86
N SER A 195 0.39 -8.16 21.11
CA SER A 195 0.59 -9.52 21.63
C SER A 195 2.07 -9.89 21.84
N SER A 196 3.00 -9.20 21.17
CA SER A 196 4.44 -9.51 21.17
C SER A 196 5.26 -8.54 22.04
N ALA A 197 4.88 -7.26 22.07
CA ALA A 197 5.49 -6.23 22.90
C ALA A 197 4.75 -6.15 24.24
N GLY A 198 5.25 -6.82 25.27
CA GLY A 198 4.63 -6.87 26.59
C GLY A 198 4.48 -5.52 27.34
N LYS A 199 4.57 -4.34 26.69
CA LYS A 199 4.25 -3.03 27.27
C LYS A 199 3.76 -1.99 26.24
N SER A 200 2.70 -1.32 26.67
CA SER A 200 2.03 -0.07 26.26
C SER A 200 2.83 1.02 25.52
N GLY A 201 2.21 1.56 24.46
CA GLY A 201 2.45 2.86 23.84
C GLY A 201 1.58 2.96 22.59
N GLY A 202 0.32 3.41 22.68
CA GLY A 202 -0.01 4.83 22.66
C GLY A 202 -0.91 5.19 21.47
N GLU A 203 -0.98 4.36 20.43
CA GLU A 203 -2.01 4.43 19.39
C GLU A 203 -3.13 3.45 19.73
N TYR A 204 -4.27 3.97 20.22
CA TYR A 204 -5.47 3.15 20.40
C TYR A 204 -6.20 3.06 19.05
N TYR A 205 -6.20 1.86 18.48
CA TYR A 205 -7.06 1.53 17.35
C TYR A 205 -8.51 1.31 17.84
N THR A 206 -9.50 1.87 17.15
CA THR A 206 -10.92 1.63 17.44
C THR A 206 -11.40 0.43 16.63
N PRO A 207 -11.74 -0.74 17.25
CA PRO A 207 -12.21 -1.93 16.54
C PRO A 207 -13.28 -1.62 15.49
N GLN A 208 -13.22 -2.26 14.32
CA GLN A 208 -14.17 -2.02 13.22
C GLN A 208 -15.64 -2.04 13.67
N GLU A 209 -16.05 -2.97 14.54
CA GLU A 209 -17.42 -3.06 15.02
C GLU A 209 -17.82 -1.86 15.89
N VAL A 210 -16.86 -1.28 16.63
CA VAL A 210 -17.07 -0.06 17.42
C VAL A 210 -17.14 1.15 16.50
N SER A 211 -16.26 1.24 15.50
CA SER A 211 -16.27 2.31 14.50
C SER A 211 -17.56 2.32 13.69
N GLU A 212 -18.02 1.15 13.21
CA GLU A 212 -19.27 1.02 12.49
C GLU A 212 -20.48 1.41 13.36
N LEU A 213 -20.49 1.00 14.62
CA LEU A 213 -21.54 1.39 15.56
C LEU A 213 -21.58 2.91 15.76
N LEU A 214 -20.43 3.54 15.98
CA LEU A 214 -20.33 4.99 16.16
C LEU A 214 -20.73 5.76 14.89
N ALA A 215 -20.31 5.29 13.71
CA ALA A 215 -20.74 5.85 12.41
C ALA A 215 -22.26 5.74 12.24
N ARG A 216 -22.85 4.57 12.53
CA ARG A 216 -24.30 4.36 12.48
C ARG A 216 -25.04 5.29 13.44
N ILE A 217 -24.54 5.48 14.66
CA ILE A 217 -25.14 6.38 15.67
C ILE A 217 -25.07 7.84 15.21
N THR A 218 -23.92 8.28 14.68
CA THR A 218 -23.68 9.69 14.30
C THR A 218 -24.45 10.13 13.05
N VAL A 219 -24.89 9.18 12.22
CA VAL A 219 -25.68 9.43 11.01
C VAL A 219 -27.18 9.15 11.17
N VAL A 220 -27.66 8.68 12.34
CA VAL A 220 -29.10 8.42 12.56
C VAL A 220 -29.92 9.66 12.26
N GLY A 221 -30.93 9.49 11.39
CA GLY A 221 -31.87 10.56 11.03
C GLY A 221 -31.31 11.63 10.10
N LYS A 222 -30.06 11.49 9.64
CA LYS A 222 -29.46 12.37 8.63
C LYS A 222 -29.63 11.77 7.24
N THR A 223 -30.05 12.59 6.29
CA THR A 223 -30.12 12.22 4.87
C THR A 223 -28.86 12.60 4.09
N SER A 224 -28.00 13.45 4.67
CA SER A 224 -26.71 13.86 4.11
C SER A 224 -25.72 14.24 5.22
N VAL A 225 -24.44 13.96 5.02
CA VAL A 225 -23.34 14.37 5.91
C VAL A 225 -22.45 15.35 5.17
N ASN A 226 -22.18 16.52 5.77
CA ASN A 226 -21.35 17.57 5.16
C ASN A 226 -19.90 17.53 5.66
N LYS A 227 -19.70 17.35 6.97
CA LYS A 227 -18.38 17.29 7.60
C LYS A 227 -18.39 16.27 8.73
N VAL A 228 -17.28 15.54 8.86
CA VAL A 228 -16.98 14.64 9.96
C VAL A 228 -15.71 15.17 10.63
N TYR A 229 -15.64 15.11 11.96
CA TYR A 229 -14.51 15.62 12.72
C TYR A 229 -14.17 14.65 13.85
N ASP A 230 -12.93 14.18 13.85
CA ASP A 230 -12.35 13.40 14.94
C ASP A 230 -11.09 14.13 15.46
N PRO A 231 -11.13 14.71 16.67
CA PRO A 231 -10.00 15.46 17.25
C PRO A 231 -8.82 14.56 17.66
N ALA A 232 -8.96 13.24 17.63
CA ALA A 232 -7.94 12.28 18.07
C ALA A 232 -7.94 11.04 17.15
N VAL A 233 -7.96 11.29 15.84
CA VAL A 233 -8.24 10.28 14.80
C VAL A 233 -7.29 9.08 14.75
N GLY A 234 -6.06 9.22 15.25
CA GLY A 234 -5.07 8.15 15.24
C GLY A 234 -4.90 7.55 13.85
N SER A 235 -5.28 6.29 13.66
CA SER A 235 -5.20 5.54 12.41
C SER A 235 -6.19 5.96 11.31
N GLY A 236 -7.11 6.90 11.54
CA GLY A 236 -8.10 7.28 10.53
C GLY A 236 -9.32 6.37 10.47
N SER A 237 -9.25 5.15 11.02
CA SER A 237 -10.23 4.07 10.81
C SER A 237 -11.67 4.34 11.26
N LEU A 238 -11.91 5.39 12.05
CA LEU A 238 -13.26 5.80 12.48
C LEU A 238 -13.94 6.76 11.48
N LEU A 239 -13.15 7.53 10.70
CA LEU A 239 -13.65 8.52 9.74
C LEU A 239 -14.03 7.88 8.41
#